data_AF-A0A060C2S9-F1
#
_entry.id   AF-A0A060C2S9-F1
#
_cell.length_a   1.000
_cell.length_b   1.000
_cell.length_c   1.000
_cell.angle_alpha   90.00
_cell.angle_beta   90.00
_cell.angle_gamma   90.00
#
_symmetry.space_group_name_H-M   'P 1'
#
loop_
_entity.id
_entity.type
_entity.pdbx_description
1 polymer ?
#
loop_
_entity_poly.entity_id
_entity_poly.type
_entity_poly.pdbx_seq_one_letter_code
_entity_poly.pdbx_strand_id
1 'polypeptide(L)'
;NGYHTAAIGKWHLGFDKKYYPTNRGFDYFYGFLAGESLYIDENTPGIVTTHSKFDADKKMPFDRRTGPNQVFTGKDMRPVDNLKKYLTDDFTTQAEDFISKQKEARSPFFLYMAYNAPHWPMQVPQEYYNKFSYIKDPVRRTYVAMIS
;
A
#
# COMPACT_ATOMS: atom_id res chain seq x y z
N ASN A 1 -11.11 27.28 -0.24
CA ASN A 1 -10.57 26.53 -1.39
C ASN A 1 -11.49 25.41 -1.89
N GLY A 2 -12.35 24.79 -1.06
CA GLY A 2 -13.44 23.92 -1.56
C GLY A 2 -13.04 22.55 -2.11
N TYR A 3 -11.78 22.15 -1.94
CA TYR A 3 -11.27 20.84 -2.36
C TYR A 3 -11.67 19.77 -1.35
N HIS A 4 -12.07 18.61 -1.86
CA HIS A 4 -12.09 17.38 -1.09
C HIS A 4 -10.72 16.72 -1.17
N THR A 5 -10.12 16.38 -0.03
CA THR A 5 -8.73 15.91 0.02
C THR A 5 -8.65 14.46 0.50
N ALA A 6 -7.87 13.64 -0.21
CA ALA A 6 -7.61 12.26 0.18
C ALA A 6 -6.12 11.95 0.16
N ALA A 7 -5.67 11.15 1.13
CA ALA A 7 -4.37 10.51 1.14
C ALA A 7 -4.57 8.99 1.10
N ILE A 8 -3.97 8.34 0.10
CA ILE A 8 -4.08 6.89 -0.07
C ILE A 8 -2.67 6.30 -0.19
N GLY A 9 -2.38 5.31 0.65
CA GLY A 9 -1.11 4.60 0.68
C GLY A 9 -0.21 4.93 1.87
N LYS A 10 1.11 4.96 1.63
CA LYS A 10 2.13 5.16 2.65
C LYS A 10 2.13 6.59 3.18
N TRP A 11 2.11 6.74 4.51
CA TRP A 11 2.28 8.05 5.15
C TRP A 11 3.73 8.35 5.53
N HIS A 12 4.30 7.61 6.49
CA HIS A 12 5.69 7.75 6.95
C HIS A 12 6.09 9.14 7.47
N LEU A 13 5.14 9.93 7.96
CA LEU A 13 5.37 11.28 8.54
C LEU A 13 4.91 11.39 10.01
N GLY A 14 4.91 10.26 10.72
CA GLY A 14 4.56 10.16 12.14
C GLY A 14 3.37 9.24 12.42
N PHE A 15 3.36 8.63 13.60
CA PHE A 15 2.34 7.66 14.03
C PHE A 15 1.33 8.23 15.03
N ASP A 16 1.70 9.28 15.75
CA ASP A 16 0.82 9.91 16.73
C ASP A 16 -0.41 10.51 16.06
N LYS A 17 -1.53 10.54 16.81
CA LYS A 17 -2.80 11.13 16.36
C LYS A 17 -2.63 12.52 15.76
N LYS A 18 -1.78 13.38 16.34
CA LYS A 18 -1.52 14.74 15.82
C LYS A 18 -0.86 14.78 14.44
N TYR A 19 -0.17 13.71 14.05
CA TYR A 19 0.49 13.57 12.75
C TYR A 19 -0.32 12.73 11.75
N TYR A 20 -1.42 12.11 12.20
CA TYR A 20 -2.29 11.31 11.35
C TYR A 20 -2.86 12.15 10.20
N PRO A 21 -2.94 11.63 8.95
CA PRO A 21 -3.24 12.42 7.76
C PRO A 21 -4.50 13.27 7.87
N THR A 22 -5.54 12.77 8.53
CA THR A 22 -6.79 13.53 8.68
C THR A 22 -6.73 14.70 9.65
N ASN A 23 -5.64 14.81 10.41
CA ASN A 23 -5.30 15.99 11.21
C ASN A 23 -4.30 16.91 10.48
N ARG A 24 -3.91 16.57 9.24
CA ARG A 24 -2.92 17.28 8.40
C ARG A 24 -3.49 17.78 7.08
N GLY A 25 -4.80 18.03 7.02
CA GLY A 25 -5.47 18.63 5.86
C GLY A 25 -6.07 17.65 4.86
N PHE A 26 -6.07 16.34 5.16
CA PHE A 26 -6.78 15.34 4.38
C PHE A 26 -8.17 15.04 4.97
N ASP A 27 -9.22 15.09 4.18
CA ASP A 27 -10.57 14.71 4.63
C ASP A 27 -10.70 13.19 4.81
N TYR A 28 -10.01 12.43 3.95
CA TYR A 28 -9.99 10.98 3.92
C TYR A 28 -8.57 10.42 3.94
N PHE A 29 -8.39 9.31 4.66
CA PHE A 29 -7.16 8.51 4.61
C PHE A 29 -7.51 7.04 4.43
N TYR A 30 -6.73 6.35 3.59
CA TYR A 30 -6.69 4.91 3.49
C TYR A 30 -5.25 4.46 3.27
N GLY A 31 -4.62 3.85 4.26
CA GLY A 31 -3.22 3.49 4.14
C GLY A 31 -2.55 3.13 5.44
N PHE A 32 -1.24 2.99 5.43
CA PHE A 32 -0.45 2.64 6.61
C PHE A 32 0.50 3.77 6.97
N LEU A 33 0.90 3.82 8.24
CA LEU A 33 1.67 4.93 8.77
C LEU A 33 3.19 4.72 8.71
N ALA A 34 3.65 3.46 8.80
CA ALA A 34 5.06 3.06 8.82
C ALA A 34 5.83 3.32 7.50
N GLY A 35 7.14 3.03 7.53
CA GLY A 35 8.04 3.06 6.37
C GLY A 35 7.81 1.91 5.39
N GLU A 36 7.22 0.81 5.83
CA GLU A 36 6.99 -0.39 5.04
C GLU A 36 5.68 -1.09 5.44
N SER A 37 5.17 -1.96 4.58
CA SER A 37 4.07 -2.87 4.87
C SER A 37 4.17 -4.08 3.93
N LEU A 38 3.66 -5.23 4.35
CA LEU A 38 3.49 -6.38 3.46
C LEU A 38 2.54 -6.00 2.32
N TYR A 39 2.78 -6.50 1.11
CA TYR A 39 1.84 -6.29 0.00
C TYR A 39 0.66 -7.25 0.02
N ILE A 40 0.82 -8.40 0.67
CA ILE A 40 -0.21 -9.43 0.83
C ILE A 40 0.30 -10.48 1.83
N ASP A 41 -0.58 -11.27 2.44
CA ASP A 41 -0.16 -12.48 3.17
C ASP A 41 0.62 -13.40 2.22
N GLU A 42 1.85 -13.76 2.59
CA GLU A 42 2.71 -14.68 1.83
C GLU A 42 2.10 -16.07 1.68
N ASN A 43 1.20 -16.47 2.59
CA ASN A 43 0.48 -17.73 2.53
C ASN A 43 -0.76 -17.67 1.60
N THR A 44 -1.02 -16.53 0.95
CA THR A 44 -2.09 -16.44 -0.05
C THR A 44 -1.69 -17.24 -1.28
N PRO A 45 -2.54 -18.18 -1.76
CA PRO A 45 -2.25 -18.93 -2.98
C PRO A 45 -2.00 -18.02 -4.19
N GLY A 46 -0.99 -18.34 -4.99
CA GLY A 46 -0.66 -17.58 -6.19
C GLY A 46 0.16 -16.31 -5.96
N ILE A 47 0.75 -16.13 -4.77
CA ILE A 47 1.71 -15.06 -4.49
C ILE A 47 3.14 -15.55 -4.63
N VAL A 48 3.98 -14.75 -5.30
CA VAL A 48 5.42 -14.94 -5.37
C VAL A 48 6.06 -14.01 -4.34
N THR A 49 6.70 -14.59 -3.33
CA THR A 49 7.59 -13.90 -2.39
C THR A 49 9.03 -14.23 -2.76
N THR A 50 9.85 -13.21 -3.03
CA THR A 50 11.28 -13.40 -3.38
C THR A 50 12.17 -12.88 -2.26
N HIS A 51 13.00 -13.74 -1.68
CA HIS A 51 13.99 -13.28 -0.71
C HIS A 51 15.14 -12.53 -1.41
N SER A 52 15.50 -11.40 -0.83
CA SER A 52 16.57 -10.50 -1.23
C SER A 52 17.66 -10.42 -0.14
N LYS A 53 18.71 -9.65 -0.38
CA LYS A 53 19.76 -9.42 0.64
C LYS A 53 19.24 -8.67 1.87
N PHE A 54 18.21 -7.83 1.72
CA PHE A 54 17.61 -7.08 2.83
C PHE A 54 16.95 -7.99 3.88
N ASP A 55 16.57 -9.21 3.49
CA ASP A 55 15.96 -10.19 4.38
C ASP A 55 16.98 -10.79 5.36
N ALA A 56 18.27 -10.83 4.99
CA ALA A 56 19.34 -11.28 5.87
C ALA A 56 19.67 -10.24 6.96
N ASP A 57 19.48 -8.95 6.67
CA ASP A 57 19.79 -7.85 7.59
C ASP A 57 18.66 -7.59 8.60
N LYS A 58 17.43 -8.04 8.31
CA LYS A 58 16.26 -7.86 9.17
C LYS A 58 16.07 -9.09 10.07
N LYS A 59 16.45 -8.99 11.34
CA LYS A 59 16.14 -9.99 12.39
C LYS A 59 14.65 -10.02 12.81
N MET A 60 13.81 -9.18 12.22
CA MET A 60 12.41 -9.02 12.61
C MET A 60 11.52 -9.99 11.83
N PRO A 61 10.62 -10.72 12.50
CA PRO A 61 9.73 -11.65 11.82
C PRO A 61 8.83 -10.91 10.82
N PHE A 62 8.66 -11.53 9.64
CA PHE A 62 7.76 -11.15 8.54
C PHE A 62 6.28 -11.01 8.93
N ASP A 63 5.94 -11.12 10.20
CA ASP A 63 4.64 -11.58 10.63
C ASP A 63 3.71 -10.40 10.92
N ARG A 64 2.86 -10.14 9.92
CA ARG A 64 1.62 -9.36 9.94
C ARG A 64 1.76 -7.85 9.84
N ARG A 65 0.98 -7.30 8.90
CA ARG A 65 0.52 -5.91 8.88
C ARG A 65 -0.11 -5.55 10.24
N THR A 66 0.72 -5.15 11.20
CA THR A 66 0.34 -4.84 12.58
C THR A 66 0.90 -3.49 12.98
N GLY A 67 0.43 -2.95 14.11
CA GLY A 67 0.89 -1.65 14.60
C GLY A 67 0.77 -0.56 13.52
N PRO A 68 1.82 0.24 13.26
CA PRO A 68 1.79 1.28 12.24
C PRO A 68 1.92 0.76 10.80
N ASN A 69 2.25 -0.52 10.59
CA ASN A 69 2.36 -1.16 9.27
C ASN A 69 1.01 -1.67 8.75
N GLN A 70 -0.02 -1.72 9.60
CA GLN A 70 -1.39 -2.06 9.18
C GLN A 70 -2.07 -0.92 8.43
N VAL A 71 -3.08 -1.28 7.64
CA VAL A 71 -3.90 -0.29 6.93
C VAL A 71 -4.97 0.25 7.86
N PHE A 72 -5.12 1.57 7.85
CA PHE A 72 -6.14 2.31 8.56
C PHE A 72 -7.01 3.08 7.57
N THR A 73 -8.25 3.32 7.96
CA THR A 73 -9.19 4.15 7.19
C THR A 73 -9.91 5.16 8.08
N GLY A 74 -10.31 6.28 7.49
CA GLY A 74 -11.14 7.28 8.15
C GLY A 74 -10.40 8.10 9.21
N LYS A 75 -11.14 8.98 9.89
CA LYS A 75 -10.59 9.92 10.87
C LYS A 75 -10.34 9.30 12.25
N ASP A 76 -10.98 8.17 12.51
CA ASP A 76 -10.95 7.40 13.75
C ASP A 76 -9.80 6.37 13.80
N MET A 77 -8.94 6.35 12.77
CA MET A 77 -7.82 5.40 12.67
C MET A 77 -8.30 3.95 12.71
N ARG A 78 -9.41 3.65 12.03
CA ARG A 78 -10.01 2.31 12.05
C ARG A 78 -9.13 1.32 11.27
N PRO A 79 -8.69 0.20 11.88
CA PRO A 79 -7.90 -0.80 11.16
C PRO A 79 -8.75 -1.47 10.08
N VAL A 80 -8.11 -1.85 8.99
CA VAL A 80 -8.73 -2.53 7.85
C VAL A 80 -8.17 -3.94 7.73
N ASP A 81 -9.06 -4.93 7.71
CA ASP A 81 -8.69 -6.31 7.38
C ASP A 81 -8.63 -6.47 5.85
N ASN A 82 -7.44 -6.24 5.29
CA ASN A 82 -7.18 -6.36 3.86
C ASN A 82 -5.94 -7.23 3.57
N LEU A 83 -5.52 -8.10 4.51
CA LEU A 83 -4.27 -8.83 4.38
C LEU A 83 -4.27 -9.80 3.18
N LYS A 84 -5.45 -10.24 2.72
CA LYS A 84 -5.62 -11.08 1.52
C LYS A 84 -5.72 -10.31 0.20
N LYS A 85 -5.65 -8.98 0.23
CA LYS A 85 -5.62 -8.14 -0.98
C LYS A 85 -4.21 -7.67 -1.27
N TYR A 86 -3.86 -7.67 -2.57
CA TYR A 86 -2.61 -7.09 -3.02
C TYR A 86 -2.68 -5.56 -2.86
N LEU A 87 -1.76 -5.00 -2.08
CA LEU A 87 -1.88 -3.63 -1.56
C LEU A 87 -1.86 -2.58 -2.67
N THR A 88 -1.08 -2.81 -3.72
CA THR A 88 -1.04 -1.94 -4.90
C THR A 88 -2.41 -1.86 -5.55
N ASP A 89 -3.08 -2.99 -5.74
CA ASP A 89 -4.41 -3.03 -6.36
C ASP A 89 -5.46 -2.44 -5.43
N ASP A 90 -5.43 -2.78 -4.14
CA ASP A 90 -6.37 -2.27 -3.14
C ASP A 90 -6.30 -0.74 -3.00
N PHE A 91 -5.09 -0.17 -3.01
CA PHE A 91 -4.92 1.30 -3.04
C PHE A 91 -5.48 1.90 -4.33
N THR A 92 -5.25 1.27 -5.48
CA THR A 92 -5.82 1.72 -6.76
C THR A 92 -7.34 1.72 -6.70
N THR A 93 -7.96 0.65 -6.20
CA THR A 93 -9.42 0.58 -6.00
C THR A 93 -9.93 1.69 -5.10
N GLN A 94 -9.24 2.00 -3.99
CA GLN A 94 -9.65 3.11 -3.12
C GLN A 94 -9.52 4.48 -3.80
N ALA A 95 -8.53 4.67 -4.65
CA ALA A 95 -8.38 5.89 -5.44
C ALA A 95 -9.50 6.04 -6.48
N GLU A 96 -9.83 4.96 -7.20
CA GLU A 96 -10.95 4.92 -8.15
C GLU A 96 -12.29 5.23 -7.48
N ASP A 97 -12.55 4.61 -6.31
CA ASP A 97 -13.74 4.87 -5.50
C ASP A 97 -13.82 6.34 -5.06
N PHE A 98 -12.69 6.92 -4.62
CA PHE A 98 -12.64 8.33 -4.22
C PHE A 98 -12.95 9.24 -5.41
N ILE A 99 -12.26 9.05 -6.54
CA ILE A 99 -12.43 9.86 -7.76
C ILE A 99 -13.88 9.77 -8.27
N SER A 100 -14.46 8.57 -8.26
CA SER A 100 -15.85 8.34 -8.70
C SER A 100 -16.85 9.14 -7.85
N LYS A 101 -16.67 9.17 -6.52
CA LYS A 101 -17.50 9.99 -5.62
C LYS A 101 -17.35 11.49 -5.89
N GLN A 102 -16.15 11.97 -6.20
CA GLN A 102 -15.93 13.39 -6.52
C GLN A 102 -16.58 13.77 -7.86
N LYS A 103 -16.54 12.85 -8.83
CA LYS A 103 -17.24 13.01 -10.12
C LYS A 103 -18.76 13.13 -9.92
N GLU A 104 -19.35 12.27 -9.08
CA GLU A 104 -20.78 12.32 -8.76
C GLU A 104 -21.17 13.62 -8.04
N ALA A 105 -20.37 14.04 -7.07
CA ALA A 105 -20.57 15.28 -6.32
C ALA A 105 -20.28 16.55 -7.14
N ARG A 106 -19.61 16.42 -8.29
CA ARG A 106 -19.08 17.53 -9.11
C ARG A 106 -18.16 18.48 -8.33
N SER A 107 -17.38 17.93 -7.39
CA SER A 107 -16.47 18.70 -6.55
C SER A 107 -15.02 18.62 -7.06
N PRO A 108 -14.23 19.71 -6.96
CA PRO A 108 -12.79 19.62 -7.15
C PRO A 108 -12.16 18.79 -6.01
N PHE A 109 -11.09 18.08 -6.32
CA PHE A 109 -10.41 17.24 -5.36
C PHE A 109 -8.90 17.27 -5.49
N PHE A 110 -8.23 16.90 -4.39
CA PHE A 110 -6.81 16.63 -4.35
C PHE A 110 -6.60 15.22 -3.80
N LEU A 111 -5.90 14.39 -4.57
CA LEU A 111 -5.56 13.03 -4.18
C LEU A 111 -4.03 12.93 -4.06
N TYR A 112 -3.55 12.68 -2.84
CA TYR A 112 -2.19 12.25 -2.59
C TYR A 112 -2.14 10.73 -2.66
N MET A 113 -1.53 10.20 -3.72
CA MET A 113 -1.37 8.77 -3.96
C MET A 113 0.07 8.34 -3.71
N ALA A 114 0.29 7.51 -2.70
CA ALA A 114 1.62 7.11 -2.25
C ALA A 114 1.73 5.59 -2.16
N TYR A 115 1.90 4.93 -3.29
CA TYR A 115 2.19 3.50 -3.29
C TYR A 115 3.45 3.17 -2.48
N ASN A 116 3.45 1.99 -1.86
CA ASN A 116 4.67 1.43 -1.31
C ASN A 116 5.48 0.68 -2.38
N ALA A 117 4.84 0.19 -3.44
CA ALA A 117 5.50 -0.42 -4.60
C ALA A 117 6.60 0.49 -5.17
N PRO A 118 7.78 -0.04 -5.53
CA PRO A 118 8.27 -1.42 -5.41
C PRO A 118 9.17 -1.64 -4.17
N HIS A 119 8.95 -0.92 -3.07
CA HIS A 119 9.76 -1.06 -1.85
C HIS A 119 9.68 -2.50 -1.30
N TRP A 120 10.73 -2.94 -0.59
CA TRP A 120 10.73 -4.21 0.14
C TRP A 120 9.50 -4.32 1.08
N PRO A 121 8.89 -5.50 1.26
CA PRO A 121 9.28 -6.83 0.79
C PRO A 121 8.91 -7.12 -0.68
N MET A 122 9.65 -8.04 -1.32
CA MET A 122 9.43 -8.40 -2.72
C MET A 122 8.30 -9.42 -2.83
N GLN A 123 7.07 -8.91 -2.94
CA GLN A 123 5.85 -9.70 -3.04
C GLN A 123 5.01 -9.26 -4.22
N VAL A 124 4.58 -10.21 -5.04
CA VAL A 124 3.77 -9.93 -6.22
C VAL A 124 2.85 -11.11 -6.58
N PRO A 125 1.62 -10.87 -7.07
CA PRO A 125 0.83 -11.90 -7.73
C PRO A 125 1.59 -12.62 -8.85
N GLN A 126 1.41 -13.94 -8.92
CA GLN A 126 2.06 -14.81 -9.91
C GLN A 126 1.78 -14.36 -11.35
N GLU A 127 0.60 -13.81 -11.62
CA GLU A 127 0.24 -13.29 -12.94
C GLU A 127 1.18 -12.17 -13.41
N TYR A 128 1.52 -11.21 -12.54
CA TYR A 128 2.44 -10.13 -12.87
C TYR A 128 3.87 -10.68 -13.00
N TYR A 129 4.28 -11.59 -12.12
CA TYR A 129 5.58 -12.25 -12.22
C TYR A 129 5.75 -13.00 -13.56
N ASN A 130 4.69 -13.64 -14.06
CA ASN A 130 4.70 -14.41 -15.30
C ASN A 130 4.93 -13.57 -16.56
N LYS A 131 4.51 -12.29 -16.56
CA LYS A 131 4.74 -11.35 -17.67
C LYS A 131 6.23 -11.15 -18.00
N PHE A 132 7.12 -11.40 -17.03
CA PHE A 132 8.55 -11.12 -17.12
C PHE A 132 9.44 -12.37 -17.08
N SER A 133 8.97 -13.51 -17.60
CA SER A 133 9.70 -14.80 -17.59
C SER A 133 11.07 -14.83 -18.29
N TYR A 134 11.34 -13.82 -19.11
CA TYR A 134 12.64 -13.61 -19.73
C TYR A 134 13.70 -13.08 -18.75
N ILE A 135 13.29 -12.43 -17.64
CA ILE A 135 14.21 -11.95 -16.59
C ILE A 135 14.59 -13.14 -15.69
N LYS A 136 15.88 -13.51 -15.68
CA LYS A 136 16.37 -14.70 -14.95
C LYS A 136 16.68 -14.43 -13.48
N ASP A 137 17.11 -13.21 -13.15
CA ASP A 137 17.32 -12.82 -11.76
C ASP A 137 15.96 -12.66 -11.05
N PRO A 138 15.64 -13.46 -10.02
CA PRO A 138 14.31 -13.50 -9.44
C PRO A 138 13.97 -12.20 -8.69
N VAL A 139 14.95 -11.56 -8.03
CA VAL A 139 14.73 -10.29 -7.32
C VAL A 139 14.37 -9.19 -8.31
N ARG A 140 15.12 -9.08 -9.41
CA ARG A 140 14.85 -8.13 -10.49
C ARG A 140 13.51 -8.41 -11.16
N ARG A 141 13.17 -9.69 -11.38
CA ARG A 141 11.90 -10.07 -11.99
C ARG A 141 10.72 -9.68 -11.11
N THR A 142 10.77 -9.94 -9.80
CA THR A 142 9.73 -9.53 -8.86
C THR A 142 9.64 -8.01 -8.75
N TYR A 143 10.77 -7.32 -8.66
CA TYR A 143 10.81 -5.85 -8.63
C TYR A 143 10.12 -5.23 -9.86
N VAL A 144 10.44 -5.71 -11.06
CA VAL A 144 9.80 -5.22 -12.30
C VAL A 144 8.32 -5.59 -12.34
N ALA A 145 7.95 -6.78 -11.87
CA ALA A 145 6.55 -7.21 -11.79
C ALA A 145 5.71 -6.37 -10.81
N MET A 146 6.30 -5.87 -9.72
CA MET A 146 5.60 -4.97 -8.78
C MET A 146 5.29 -3.58 -9.35
N ILE A 147 5.93 -3.20 -10.46
CA ILE A 147 5.77 -1.89 -11.12
C ILE A 147 4.74 -1.95 -12.27
N SER A 148 4.46 -3.16 -12.79
CA SER A 148 3.79 -3.37 -14.09
C SER A 148 2.28 -3.26 -14.09
#